data_AF-A0A9P7Z2T4-F1
#
_entry.id   AF-A0A9P7Z2T4-F1
#
_cell.length_a   1.000
_cell.length_b   1.000
_cell.length_c   1.000
_cell.angle_alpha   90.00
_cell.angle_beta   90.00
_cell.angle_gamma   90.00
#
_symmetry.space_group_name_H-M   'P 1'
#
loop_
_entity.id
_entity.type
_entity.pdbx_description
1 polymer ?
#
loop_
_entity_poly.entity_id
_entity_poly.type
_entity_poly.pdbx_seq_one_letter_code
_entity_poly.pdbx_strand_id
1 'polypeptide(L)'
;MGCGTFRSYGLGEPSDLMTADPQNIQAILANKYNDFGFGTERVDIVELSLAASTRTAEDEKFATAMGFAQDYVTWRIHLGNSGGSSGPSNSMKCPVIDKFILLDALVAETRDSVKLCDQILHILLAGRDTASSMLSGIILLLSRHPEEYQKFRGAIVNAFGTETKPTQELTFSSLKSCKELTHVFHEVLMLYPLVSLNARPVVRDTYLPMGAGANPK
;
A
#
# COMPACT_ATOMS: atom_id res chain seq x y z
N MET A 1 -4.84 -28.59 12.94
CA MET A 1 -4.32 -27.59 11.98
C MET A 1 -2.95 -27.19 12.49
N GLY A 2 -1.89 -27.87 12.07
CA GLY A 2 -0.70 -28.00 12.92
C GLY A 2 0.61 -28.08 12.16
N CYS A 3 0.94 -27.05 11.38
CA CYS A 3 2.32 -26.67 11.09
C CYS A 3 2.32 -25.15 10.86
N GLY A 4 2.89 -24.36 11.78
CA GLY A 4 3.06 -22.91 11.58
C GLY A 4 4.12 -22.60 10.53
N THR A 5 4.91 -23.59 10.09
CA THR A 5 5.92 -23.47 9.04
C THR A 5 5.79 -24.63 8.08
N PHE A 6 5.78 -24.37 6.77
CA PHE A 6 5.74 -25.39 5.73
C PHE A 6 6.51 -24.94 4.49
N ARG A 7 6.98 -25.93 3.72
CA ARG A 7 7.65 -25.69 2.44
C ARG A 7 6.63 -25.84 1.31
N SER A 8 6.50 -24.81 0.48
CA SER A 8 5.73 -24.83 -0.76
C SER A 8 6.68 -25.15 -1.91
N TYR A 9 6.20 -25.91 -2.90
CA TYR A 9 7.00 -26.28 -4.08
C TYR A 9 6.26 -25.79 -5.32
N GLY A 10 6.83 -24.81 -6.00
CA GLY A 10 6.42 -24.40 -7.34
C GLY A 10 6.96 -25.37 -8.41
N LEU A 11 6.23 -25.53 -9.51
CA LEU A 11 6.65 -26.40 -10.61
C LEU A 11 7.81 -25.76 -11.37
N GLY A 12 9.03 -26.26 -11.16
CA GLY A 12 10.25 -25.74 -11.80
C GLY A 12 10.89 -24.53 -11.10
N GLU A 13 10.31 -24.08 -9.99
CA GLU A 13 10.82 -22.95 -9.19
C GLU A 13 11.50 -23.43 -7.90
N PRO A 14 12.41 -22.62 -7.32
CA PRO A 14 12.94 -22.86 -5.98
C PRO A 14 11.79 -23.00 -4.98
N SER A 15 11.93 -23.90 -4.01
CA SER A 15 10.90 -24.08 -3.00
C SER A 15 10.84 -22.90 -2.03
N ASP A 16 9.64 -22.39 -1.77
CA ASP A 16 9.40 -21.33 -0.78
C ASP A 16 9.19 -21.89 0.61
N LEU A 17 9.72 -21.20 1.63
CA LEU A 17 9.45 -21.51 3.02
C LEU A 17 8.45 -20.51 3.58
N MET A 18 7.24 -20.97 3.87
CA MET A 18 6.18 -20.18 4.49
C MET A 18 6.22 -20.41 6.01
N THR A 19 6.27 -19.33 6.80
CA THR A 19 6.22 -19.40 8.27
C THR A 19 5.30 -18.34 8.85
N ALA A 20 4.39 -18.78 9.72
CA ALA A 20 3.60 -18.00 10.65
C ALA A 20 4.00 -18.30 12.12
N ASP A 21 5.07 -19.06 12.36
CA ASP A 21 5.53 -19.37 13.71
C ASP A 21 6.12 -18.11 14.40
N PRO A 22 5.64 -17.74 15.60
CA PRO A 22 6.16 -16.58 16.33
C PRO A 22 7.68 -16.61 16.57
N GLN A 23 8.27 -17.78 16.83
CA GLN A 23 9.72 -17.91 17.07
C GLN A 23 10.52 -17.61 15.81
N ASN A 24 10.02 -18.06 14.65
CA ASN A 24 10.65 -17.78 13.36
C ASN A 24 10.54 -16.31 12.99
N ILE A 25 9.35 -15.74 13.17
CA ILE A 25 9.12 -14.31 12.95
C ILE A 25 10.05 -13.50 13.86
N GLN A 26 10.15 -13.86 15.14
CA GLN A 26 11.05 -13.19 16.08
C GLN A 26 12.52 -13.30 15.68
N ALA A 27 12.99 -14.47 15.22
CA ALA A 27 14.35 -14.66 14.75
C ALA A 27 14.66 -13.81 13.50
N ILE A 28 13.74 -13.78 12.54
CA ILE A 28 13.85 -12.96 11.32
C ILE A 28 13.92 -11.46 11.68
N LEU A 29 13.05 -11.01 12.59
CA LEU A 29 13.00 -9.62 13.06
C LEU A 29 14.24 -9.24 13.88
N ALA A 30 14.73 -10.14 14.74
CA ALA A 30 15.93 -9.92 15.55
C ALA A 30 17.18 -9.73 14.70
N ASN A 31 17.30 -10.49 13.61
CA ASN A 31 18.38 -10.35 12.63
C ASN A 31 18.17 -9.17 11.67
N LYS A 32 17.12 -8.35 11.84
CA LYS A 32 16.78 -7.19 11.00
C LYS A 32 16.83 -7.50 9.50
N TYR A 33 16.46 -8.73 9.13
CA TYR A 33 16.49 -9.18 7.73
C TYR A 33 17.89 -9.19 7.07
N ASN A 34 19.00 -9.23 7.83
CA ASN A 34 20.36 -9.31 7.25
C ASN A 34 20.59 -10.56 6.38
N ASP A 35 19.76 -11.59 6.55
CA ASP A 35 19.79 -12.86 5.81
C ASP A 35 18.72 -12.88 4.70
N PHE A 36 17.76 -11.96 4.76
CA PHE A 36 16.53 -11.94 3.97
C PHE A 36 16.42 -10.62 3.21
N GLY A 37 16.86 -10.62 1.96
CA GLY A 37 16.89 -9.43 1.12
C GLY A 37 15.51 -9.05 0.61
N PHE A 38 15.48 -8.01 -0.20
CA PHE A 38 14.32 -7.72 -1.05
C PHE A 38 14.40 -8.44 -2.40
N GLY A 39 15.58 -8.94 -2.78
CA GLY A 39 15.87 -9.61 -4.05
C GLY A 39 15.38 -8.86 -5.29
N THR A 40 15.33 -9.54 -6.43
CA THR A 40 14.63 -9.04 -7.63
C THR A 40 13.11 -9.15 -7.46
N GLU A 41 12.64 -10.03 -6.56
CA GLU A 41 11.21 -10.32 -6.38
C GLU A 41 10.34 -9.14 -5.94
N ARG A 42 10.88 -8.08 -5.32
CA ARG A 42 10.07 -6.86 -5.07
C ARG A 42 9.81 -6.04 -6.32
N VAL A 43 10.70 -6.12 -7.31
CA VAL A 43 10.45 -5.61 -8.65
C VAL A 43 9.45 -6.56 -9.30
N ASP A 44 9.70 -7.86 -9.22
CA ASP A 44 8.90 -8.89 -9.89
C ASP A 44 7.50 -9.08 -9.32
N ILE A 45 7.18 -8.80 -8.04
CA ILE A 45 5.79 -8.94 -7.51
C ILE A 45 4.91 -7.79 -8.00
N VAL A 46 5.45 -6.57 -8.00
CA VAL A 46 4.72 -5.46 -8.61
C VAL A 46 4.66 -5.68 -10.11
N GLU A 47 5.74 -6.13 -10.74
CA GLU A 47 5.79 -6.49 -12.15
C GLU A 47 4.97 -7.73 -12.49
N LEU A 48 4.71 -8.68 -11.59
CA LEU A 48 3.85 -9.86 -11.78
C LEU A 48 2.40 -9.50 -11.54
N SER A 49 2.09 -8.55 -10.67
CA SER A 49 0.75 -8.01 -10.52
C SER A 49 0.41 -7.07 -11.69
N LEU A 50 1.38 -6.26 -12.13
CA LEU A 50 1.29 -5.47 -13.37
C LEU A 50 1.26 -6.41 -14.58
N ALA A 51 2.10 -7.44 -14.64
CA ALA A 51 2.24 -8.33 -15.79
C ALA A 51 1.24 -9.47 -15.82
N ALA A 52 0.59 -9.83 -14.72
CA ALA A 52 -0.66 -10.59 -14.76
C ALA A 52 -1.76 -9.71 -15.35
N SER A 53 -1.79 -8.42 -14.97
CA SER A 53 -2.68 -7.42 -15.58
C SER A 53 -2.31 -7.12 -17.05
N THR A 54 -1.03 -7.22 -17.44
CA THR A 54 -0.56 -7.05 -18.82
C THR A 54 -0.57 -8.34 -19.64
N ARG A 55 -0.54 -9.53 -19.04
CA ARG A 55 -0.79 -10.81 -19.75
C ARG A 55 -2.27 -11.00 -20.05
N THR A 56 -3.15 -10.32 -19.32
CA THR A 56 -4.52 -10.08 -19.74
C THR A 56 -4.66 -8.87 -20.68
N ALA A 57 -3.56 -8.18 -21.05
CA ALA A 57 -3.59 -7.03 -21.97
C ALA A 57 -3.72 -7.47 -23.44
N GLU A 58 -4.87 -8.05 -23.73
CA GLU A 58 -5.65 -7.61 -24.89
C GLU A 58 -6.71 -6.56 -24.48
N ASP A 59 -6.67 -6.04 -23.24
CA ASP A 59 -7.57 -4.99 -22.79
C ASP A 59 -7.13 -3.60 -23.28
N GLU A 60 -7.77 -3.12 -24.35
CA GLU A 60 -7.67 -1.76 -24.91
C GLU A 60 -7.71 -0.65 -23.83
N LYS A 61 -8.45 -0.91 -22.74
CA LYS A 61 -8.57 -0.01 -21.59
C LYS A 61 -7.26 0.16 -20.83
N PHE A 62 -6.48 -0.91 -20.66
CA PHE A 62 -5.18 -0.84 -19.97
C PHE A 62 -4.17 -0.06 -20.81
N ALA A 63 -4.10 -0.34 -22.11
CA ALA A 63 -3.27 0.41 -23.06
C ALA A 63 -3.63 1.90 -23.06
N THR A 64 -4.93 2.23 -23.06
CA THR A 64 -5.42 3.62 -22.97
C THR A 64 -5.01 4.30 -21.67
N ALA A 65 -5.14 3.61 -20.53
CA ALA A 65 -4.74 4.15 -19.22
C ALA A 65 -3.23 4.37 -19.13
N MET A 66 -2.43 3.46 -19.69
CA MET A 66 -0.97 3.59 -19.75
C MET A 66 -0.55 4.75 -20.66
N GLY A 67 -1.19 4.89 -21.83
CA GLY A 67 -0.98 6.03 -22.73
C GLY A 67 -1.25 7.36 -22.03
N PHE A 68 -2.37 7.47 -21.30
CA PHE A 68 -2.68 8.67 -20.52
C PHE A 68 -1.60 9.00 -19.47
N ALA A 69 -1.09 8.00 -18.76
CA ALA A 69 -0.03 8.20 -17.76
C ALA A 69 1.27 8.69 -18.41
N GLN A 70 1.67 8.09 -19.53
CA GLN A 70 2.85 8.49 -20.30
C GLN A 70 2.71 9.91 -20.86
N ASP A 71 1.54 10.26 -21.39
CA ASP A 71 1.23 11.60 -21.89
C ASP A 71 1.33 12.65 -20.78
N TYR A 72 0.77 12.35 -19.60
CA TYR A 72 0.83 13.23 -18.43
C TYR A 72 2.26 13.49 -17.96
N VAL A 73 3.07 12.43 -17.86
CA VAL A 73 4.49 12.53 -17.47
C VAL A 73 5.27 13.35 -18.50
N THR A 74 5.06 13.07 -19.79
CA THR A 74 5.72 13.80 -20.88
C THR A 74 5.34 15.27 -20.86
N TRP A 75 4.07 15.60 -20.66
CA TRP A 75 3.59 16.97 -20.51
C TRP A 75 4.23 17.68 -19.32
N ARG A 76 4.33 17.02 -18.17
CA ARG A 76 4.96 17.57 -16.96
C ARG A 76 6.45 17.86 -17.14
N ILE A 77 7.18 16.95 -17.80
CA ILE A 77 8.61 17.15 -18.11
C ILE A 77 8.80 18.36 -19.04
N HIS A 78 7.96 18.48 -20.08
CA HIS A 78 8.00 19.63 -20.99
C HIS A 78 7.70 20.94 -20.24
N LEU A 79 6.70 20.95 -19.35
CA LEU A 79 6.36 22.12 -18.55
C LEU A 79 7.51 22.54 -17.61
N GLY A 80 8.24 21.57 -17.05
CA GLY A 80 9.45 21.82 -16.27
C GLY A 80 10.60 22.42 -17.09
N ASN A 81 10.78 21.98 -18.34
CA ASN A 81 11.79 22.50 -19.26
C ASN A 81 11.47 23.89 -19.82
N SER A 82 10.19 24.22 -19.99
CA SER A 82 9.75 25.50 -20.55
C SER A 82 9.72 26.66 -19.55
N GLY A 83 10.09 26.44 -18.28
CA GLY A 83 10.26 27.50 -17.29
C GLY A 83 9.07 28.47 -17.21
N GLY A 84 7.84 27.98 -17.00
CA GLY A 84 6.69 28.88 -17.04
C GLY A 84 5.38 28.29 -16.54
N SER A 85 5.02 28.70 -15.32
CA SER A 85 3.65 28.95 -14.83
C SER A 85 2.62 29.21 -15.95
N SER A 86 1.80 28.21 -16.29
CA SER A 86 0.52 28.41 -16.97
C SER A 86 -0.51 27.33 -16.60
N GLY A 87 -0.80 27.22 -15.31
CA GLY A 87 -2.09 26.69 -14.86
C GLY A 87 -3.16 27.80 -14.93
N PRO A 88 -4.45 27.47 -15.18
CA PRO A 88 -5.50 28.48 -15.27
C PRO A 88 -5.60 29.23 -13.93
N SER A 89 -5.51 30.56 -14.02
CA SER A 89 -5.55 31.46 -12.88
C SER A 89 -6.92 31.41 -12.19
N ASN A 90 -6.93 31.07 -10.90
CA ASN A 90 -7.92 31.64 -9.99
C ASN A 90 -7.34 31.86 -8.58
N SER A 91 -7.80 32.93 -7.96
CA SER A 91 -7.18 33.70 -6.88
C SER A 91 -7.15 33.06 -5.49
N MET A 92 -6.01 33.23 -4.79
CA MET A 92 -5.84 33.61 -3.38
C MET A 92 -4.44 33.18 -2.91
N LYS A 93 -3.59 34.15 -2.56
CA LYS A 93 -2.28 33.89 -1.95
C LYS A 93 -2.50 33.50 -0.48
N CYS A 94 -2.63 32.20 -0.22
CA CYS A 94 -2.35 31.62 1.10
C CYS A 94 -0.82 31.50 1.27
N PRO A 95 -0.28 31.49 2.51
CA PRO A 95 1.15 31.31 2.72
C PRO A 95 1.57 30.00 2.07
N VAL A 96 2.38 30.10 1.01
CA VAL A 96 2.74 28.98 0.16
C VAL A 96 3.72 28.12 0.94
N ILE A 97 3.19 27.14 1.66
CA ILE A 97 3.94 25.91 1.91
C ILE A 97 4.26 25.40 0.51
N ASP A 98 5.54 25.35 0.14
CA ASP A 98 5.97 24.72 -1.11
C ASP A 98 5.36 23.32 -1.14
N LYS A 99 4.33 23.15 -1.98
CA LYS A 99 3.61 21.90 -2.08
C LYS A 99 4.59 20.89 -2.66
N PHE A 100 5.01 19.93 -1.86
CA PHE A 100 5.80 18.81 -2.36
C PHE A 100 4.98 18.04 -3.39
N ILE A 101 5.43 18.08 -4.64
CA ILE A 101 4.88 17.29 -5.72
C ILE A 101 5.88 16.16 -5.97
N LEU A 102 5.47 14.94 -5.65
CA LEU A 102 6.31 13.75 -5.80
C LEU A 102 6.90 13.62 -7.20
N LEU A 103 6.12 13.94 -8.24
CA LEU A 103 6.58 13.89 -9.62
C LEU A 103 7.76 14.85 -9.88
N ASP A 104 7.73 16.05 -9.32
CA ASP A 104 8.81 17.02 -9.51
C ASP A 104 10.11 16.52 -8.84
N ALA A 105 9.99 15.82 -7.71
CA ALA A 105 11.12 15.16 -7.06
C ALA A 105 11.65 13.95 -7.86
N LEU A 106 10.78 13.16 -8.49
CA LEU A 106 11.19 12.04 -9.34
C LEU A 106 11.90 12.52 -10.63
N VAL A 107 11.42 13.60 -11.23
CA VAL A 107 12.04 14.23 -12.42
C VAL A 107 13.43 14.77 -12.11
N ALA A 108 13.68 15.21 -10.87
CA ALA A 108 15.01 15.62 -10.44
C ALA A 108 16.02 14.44 -10.39
N GLU A 109 15.54 13.22 -10.12
CA GLU A 109 16.36 12.01 -10.01
C GLU A 109 16.55 11.30 -11.36
N THR A 110 15.51 11.23 -12.19
CA THR A 110 15.57 10.54 -13.49
C THR A 110 14.79 11.27 -14.57
N ARG A 111 15.32 11.25 -15.80
CA ARG A 111 14.70 11.86 -17.01
C ARG A 111 14.14 10.84 -17.99
N ASP A 112 14.23 9.56 -17.64
CA ASP A 112 13.67 8.47 -18.43
C ASP A 112 12.15 8.43 -18.22
N SER A 113 11.39 8.78 -19.25
CA SER A 113 9.92 8.91 -19.17
C SER A 113 9.24 7.58 -18.88
N VAL A 114 9.79 6.46 -19.36
CA VAL A 114 9.25 5.12 -19.11
C VAL A 114 9.41 4.79 -17.63
N LYS A 115 10.62 4.96 -17.08
CA LYS A 115 10.88 4.72 -15.66
C LYS A 115 10.08 5.64 -14.75
N LEU A 116 9.89 6.91 -15.13
CA LEU A 116 9.04 7.84 -14.38
C LEU A 116 7.59 7.36 -14.36
N CYS A 117 7.06 6.94 -15.51
CA CYS A 117 5.72 6.41 -15.62
C CYS A 117 5.54 5.16 -14.72
N ASP A 118 6.47 4.20 -14.79
CA ASP A 118 6.43 2.99 -13.97
C ASP A 118 6.46 3.31 -12.47
N GLN A 119 7.35 4.22 -12.04
CA GLN A 119 7.45 4.61 -10.63
C GLN A 119 6.18 5.29 -10.11
N ILE A 120 5.58 6.19 -10.90
CA ILE A 120 4.32 6.85 -10.53
C ILE A 120 3.19 5.84 -10.48
N LEU A 121 3.12 4.95 -11.47
CA LEU A 121 2.08 3.94 -11.55
C LEU A 121 2.17 2.96 -10.37
N HIS A 122 3.38 2.55 -9.99
CA HIS A 122 3.60 1.72 -8.79
C HIS A 122 3.03 2.39 -7.52
N ILE A 123 3.22 3.70 -7.37
CA ILE A 123 2.73 4.45 -6.21
C ILE A 123 1.21 4.62 -6.25
N LEU A 124 0.64 4.92 -7.43
CA LEU A 124 -0.80 5.03 -7.62
C LEU A 124 -1.52 3.71 -7.35
N LEU A 125 -0.96 2.60 -7.84
CA LEU A 125 -1.52 1.27 -7.64
C LEU A 125 -1.48 0.89 -6.15
N ALA A 126 -0.35 1.13 -5.48
CA ALA A 126 -0.20 0.83 -4.05
C ALA A 126 -1.25 1.54 -3.17
N GLY A 127 -1.59 2.79 -3.48
CA GLY A 127 -2.55 3.57 -2.71
C GLY A 127 -4.02 3.34 -3.08
N ARG A 128 -4.32 3.00 -4.33
CA ARG A 128 -5.70 2.92 -4.84
C ARG A 128 -6.43 1.67 -4.37
N ASP A 129 -5.89 0.51 -4.70
CA ASP A 129 -6.62 -0.75 -4.53
C ASP A 129 -6.70 -1.15 -3.06
N THR A 130 -5.64 -0.88 -2.29
CA THR A 130 -5.61 -1.13 -0.85
C THR A 130 -6.61 -0.22 -0.11
N ALA A 131 -6.61 1.08 -0.37
CA ALA A 131 -7.53 2.00 0.30
C ALA A 131 -8.99 1.75 -0.07
N SER A 132 -9.29 1.51 -1.35
CA SER A 132 -10.66 1.19 -1.80
C SER A 132 -11.17 -0.08 -1.14
N SER A 133 -10.36 -1.14 -1.12
CA SER A 133 -10.74 -2.43 -0.52
C SER A 133 -10.98 -2.30 0.99
N MET A 134 -10.15 -1.52 1.69
CA MET A 134 -10.35 -1.20 3.10
C MET A 134 -11.70 -0.51 3.34
N LEU A 135 -11.99 0.54 2.57
CA LEU A 135 -13.23 1.33 2.69
C LEU A 135 -14.45 0.48 2.37
N SER A 136 -14.39 -0.34 1.33
CA SER A 136 -15.44 -1.31 1.00
C SER A 136 -15.67 -2.30 2.14
N GLY A 137 -14.60 -2.81 2.76
CA GLY A 137 -14.68 -3.70 3.93
C GLY A 137 -15.34 -3.04 5.13
N ILE A 138 -14.98 -1.77 5.43
CA ILE A 138 -15.59 -0.98 6.50
C ILE A 138 -17.09 -0.82 6.28
N ILE A 139 -17.49 -0.39 5.07
CA ILE A 139 -18.92 -0.19 4.74
C ILE A 139 -19.68 -1.51 4.86
N LEU A 140 -19.11 -2.61 4.35
CA LEU A 140 -19.72 -3.93 4.43
C LEU A 140 -19.94 -4.37 5.88
N LEU A 141 -18.91 -4.27 6.73
CA LEU A 141 -19.00 -4.67 8.14
C LEU A 141 -19.99 -3.78 8.91
N LEU A 142 -19.94 -2.46 8.73
CA LEU A 142 -20.86 -1.54 9.40
C LEU A 142 -22.32 -1.76 8.95
N SER A 143 -22.55 -2.10 7.68
CA SER A 143 -23.90 -2.41 7.18
C SER A 143 -24.49 -3.70 7.76
N ARG A 144 -23.64 -4.68 8.11
CA ARG A 144 -24.04 -5.95 8.72
C ARG A 144 -24.17 -5.87 10.24
N HIS A 145 -23.51 -4.91 10.88
CA HIS A 145 -23.51 -4.72 12.33
C HIS A 145 -24.09 -3.35 12.70
N PRO A 146 -25.43 -3.17 12.59
CA PRO A 146 -26.06 -1.87 12.80
C PRO A 146 -25.88 -1.32 14.23
N GLU A 147 -25.78 -2.19 15.24
CA GLU A 147 -25.50 -1.77 16.62
C GLU A 147 -24.11 -1.12 16.76
N GLU A 148 -23.09 -1.73 16.17
CA GLU A 148 -21.72 -1.19 16.17
C GLU A 148 -21.63 0.08 15.33
N TYR A 149 -22.36 0.16 14.21
CA TYR A 149 -22.48 1.39 13.43
C TYR A 149 -23.05 2.56 14.25
N GLN A 150 -24.10 2.33 15.06
CA GLN A 150 -24.67 3.39 15.89
C GLN A 150 -23.69 3.86 16.96
N LYS A 151 -22.97 2.94 17.60
CA LYS A 151 -21.92 3.28 18.57
C LYS A 151 -20.80 4.09 17.92
N PHE A 152 -20.30 3.64 16.77
CA PHE A 152 -19.25 4.31 16.02
C PHE A 152 -19.69 5.71 15.57
N ARG A 153 -20.88 5.84 14.96
CA ARG A 153 -21.45 7.12 14.55
C ARG A 153 -21.60 8.07 15.73
N GLY A 154 -22.09 7.59 16.87
CA GLY A 154 -22.20 8.37 18.10
C GLY A 154 -20.85 8.92 18.56
N ALA A 155 -19.80 8.09 18.54
CA ALA A 155 -18.45 8.52 18.90
C ALA A 155 -17.89 9.58 17.95
N ILE A 156 -18.09 9.43 16.63
CA ILE A 156 -17.66 10.43 15.64
C ILE A 156 -18.40 11.75 15.82
N VAL A 157 -19.71 11.72 16.04
CA VAL A 157 -20.52 12.93 16.29
C VAL A 157 -20.11 13.60 17.60
N ASN A 158 -19.76 12.84 18.63
CA ASN A 158 -19.28 13.40 19.90
C ASN A 158 -17.88 14.05 19.76
N ALA A 159 -17.01 13.47 18.94
CA ALA A 159 -15.65 13.97 18.74
C ALA A 159 -15.59 15.19 17.81
N PHE A 160 -16.29 15.15 16.68
CA PHE A 160 -16.17 16.15 15.61
C PHE A 160 -17.40 17.05 15.46
N GLY A 161 -18.53 16.69 16.07
CA GLY A 161 -19.81 17.37 15.89
C GLY A 161 -20.55 16.90 14.62
N THR A 162 -21.59 17.65 14.26
CA THR A 162 -22.32 17.46 12.99
C THR A 162 -21.89 18.56 12.02
N GLU A 163 -22.11 18.38 10.71
CA GLU A 163 -21.82 19.39 9.68
C GLU A 163 -22.37 20.78 10.03
N THR A 164 -23.56 20.85 10.64
CA THR A 164 -24.21 22.10 11.04
C THR A 164 -23.66 22.72 12.33
N LYS A 165 -22.98 21.92 13.16
CA LYS A 165 -22.39 22.31 14.44
C LYS A 165 -21.09 21.54 14.67
N PRO A 166 -20.01 21.89 13.97
CA PRO A 166 -18.71 21.25 14.16
C PRO A 166 -18.15 21.59 15.53
N THR A 167 -17.65 20.59 16.25
CA THR A 167 -16.99 20.76 17.56
C THR A 167 -15.48 20.90 17.39
N GLN A 168 -14.91 20.20 16.41
CA GLN A 168 -13.48 20.19 16.12
C GLN A 168 -13.25 20.21 14.61
N GLU A 169 -12.17 20.89 14.19
CA GLU A 169 -11.75 20.90 12.79
C GLU A 169 -11.23 19.52 12.35
N LEU A 170 -11.62 19.08 11.15
CA LEU A 170 -11.16 17.84 10.52
C LEU A 170 -9.76 18.03 9.94
N THR A 171 -8.76 17.95 10.81
CA THR A 171 -7.35 17.98 10.44
C THR A 171 -6.77 16.56 10.47
N PHE A 172 -5.64 16.33 9.80
CA PHE A 172 -4.95 15.03 9.87
C PHE A 172 -4.63 14.62 11.31
N SER A 173 -4.24 15.60 12.15
CA SER A 173 -3.94 15.37 13.56
C SER A 173 -5.18 14.93 14.35
N SER A 174 -6.32 15.60 14.15
CA SER A 174 -7.55 15.28 14.87
C SER A 174 -8.12 13.93 14.45
N LEU A 175 -8.11 13.61 13.16
CA LEU A 175 -8.52 12.29 12.64
C LEU A 175 -7.64 11.16 13.19
N LYS A 176 -6.32 11.35 13.20
CA LYS A 176 -5.37 10.36 13.75
C LYS A 176 -5.56 10.14 15.26
N SER A 177 -6.02 11.16 15.98
CA SER A 177 -6.25 11.07 17.43
C SER A 177 -7.55 10.36 17.83
N CYS A 178 -8.47 10.14 16.87
CA CYS A 178 -9.73 9.43 17.12
C CYS A 178 -9.48 7.93 17.26
N LYS A 179 -9.67 7.42 18.49
CA LYS A 179 -9.42 6.01 18.83
C LYS A 179 -10.43 5.10 18.16
N GLU A 180 -11.68 5.52 18.09
CA GLU A 180 -12.78 4.74 17.52
C GLU A 180 -12.56 4.49 16.03
N LEU A 181 -12.08 5.50 15.31
CA LEU A 181 -11.69 5.35 13.90
C LEU A 181 -10.54 4.35 13.74
N THR A 182 -9.52 4.46 14.59
CA THR A 182 -8.36 3.56 14.60
C THR A 182 -8.76 2.11 14.92
N HIS A 183 -9.67 1.91 15.87
CA HIS A 183 -10.17 0.59 16.23
C HIS A 183 -10.91 -0.07 15.06
N VAL A 184 -11.80 0.66 14.38
CA VAL A 184 -12.51 0.14 13.20
C VAL A 184 -11.52 -0.26 12.10
N PHE A 185 -10.50 0.57 11.84
CA PHE A 185 -9.47 0.23 10.84
C PHE A 185 -8.70 -1.04 11.21
N HIS A 186 -8.29 -1.18 12.47
CA HIS A 186 -7.58 -2.37 12.93
C HIS A 186 -8.46 -3.63 12.85
N GLU A 187 -9.74 -3.54 13.22
CA GLU A 187 -10.67 -4.67 13.14
C GLU A 187 -10.88 -5.12 11.69
N VAL A 188 -11.07 -4.16 10.78
CA VAL A 188 -11.22 -4.47 9.35
C VAL A 188 -9.94 -5.10 8.80
N LEU A 189 -8.76 -4.61 9.17
CA LEU A 189 -7.49 -5.19 8.72
C LEU A 189 -7.21 -6.57 9.35
N MET A 190 -7.78 -6.86 10.52
CA MET A 190 -7.70 -8.18 11.15
C MET A 190 -8.58 -9.20 10.41
N LEU A 191 -9.79 -8.81 10.01
CA LEU A 191 -10.73 -9.67 9.29
C LEU A 191 -10.42 -9.79 7.78
N TYR A 192 -9.98 -8.69 7.17
CA TYR A 192 -9.67 -8.56 5.74
C TYR A 192 -8.27 -7.98 5.57
N PRO A 193 -7.22 -8.77 5.83
CA PRO A 193 -5.84 -8.31 5.67
C PRO A 193 -5.54 -8.08 4.18
N LEU A 194 -5.32 -6.83 3.79
CA LEU A 194 -5.08 -6.44 2.40
C LEU A 194 -3.69 -6.87 1.89
N VAL A 195 -2.71 -6.94 2.80
CA VAL A 195 -1.35 -7.42 2.53
C VAL A 195 -0.96 -8.36 3.67
N SER A 196 -1.36 -9.63 3.56
CA SER A 196 -1.15 -10.65 4.60
C SER A 196 0.19 -11.39 4.49
N LEU A 197 0.89 -11.24 3.36
CA LEU A 197 2.12 -11.95 3.04
C LEU A 197 3.29 -10.96 2.94
N ASN A 198 4.39 -11.29 3.61
CA ASN A 198 5.65 -10.58 3.49
C ASN A 198 6.72 -11.55 3.01
N ALA A 199 6.82 -11.72 1.69
CA ALA A 199 7.82 -12.57 1.07
C ALA A 199 9.19 -11.88 1.04
N ARG A 200 10.24 -12.66 1.30
CA ARG A 200 11.63 -12.22 1.20
C ARG A 200 12.51 -13.37 0.71
N PRO A 201 13.32 -13.16 -0.34
CA PRO A 201 14.29 -14.15 -0.77
C PRO A 201 15.47 -14.22 0.19
N VAL A 202 16.02 -15.42 0.31
CA VAL A 202 17.21 -15.71 1.10
C VAL A 202 18.45 -15.25 0.33
N VAL A 203 19.27 -14.38 0.93
CA VAL A 203 20.47 -13.81 0.27
C VAL A 203 21.72 -14.64 0.56
N ARG A 204 21.70 -15.42 1.65
CA ARG A 204 22.76 -16.32 2.08
C ARG A 204 22.19 -17.49 2.85
N ASP A 205 22.89 -18.61 2.85
CA ASP A 205 22.50 -19.79 3.61
C ASP A 205 22.21 -19.42 5.07
N THR A 206 20.99 -19.70 5.50
CA THR A 206 20.49 -19.35 6.83
C THR A 206 19.62 -20.48 7.38
N TYR A 207 19.52 -20.51 8.70
CA TYR A 207 18.74 -21.51 9.42
C TYR A 207 17.65 -20.78 10.19
N LEU A 208 16.38 -21.13 9.93
CA LEU A 208 15.29 -20.71 10.80
C LEU A 208 15.13 -21.71 11.95
N PRO A 209 14.81 -21.25 13.16
CA PRO A 209 14.46 -22.16 14.23
C PRO A 209 13.31 -23.06 13.77
N MET A 210 13.32 -24.31 14.19
CA MET A 210 12.15 -25.16 13.98
C MET A 210 11.14 -24.75 15.05
N GLY A 211 10.12 -24.01 14.62
CA GLY A 211 9.01 -23.62 15.47
C GLY A 211 8.39 -24.83 16.17
N ALA A 212 8.60 -24.93 17.48
CA ALA A 212 8.06 -25.87 18.48
C ALA A 212 7.30 -27.15 18.01
N GLY A 213 7.86 -27.92 17.08
CA GLY A 213 7.48 -29.31 16.83
C GLY A 213 8.17 -30.21 17.85
N ALA A 214 7.47 -31.24 18.34
CA ALA A 214 8.03 -32.20 19.31
C ALA A 214 9.41 -32.70 18.82
N ASN A 215 10.43 -32.48 19.66
CA ASN A 215 11.83 -32.81 19.39
C ASN A 215 11.95 -34.20 18.72
N PRO A 216 12.68 -34.34 17.60
CA PRO A 216 13.21 -35.63 17.23
C PRO A 216 14.29 -35.98 18.26
N LYS A 217 14.04 -37.04 19.03
CA LYS A 217 15.09 -37.73 19.79
C LYS A 217 16.11 -38.34 18.83
#